data_AF-A0A125U0B3-F1
#
_entry.id   AF-A0A125U0B3-F1
#
_cell.length_a   1.000
_cell.length_b   1.000
_cell.length_c   1.000
_cell.angle_alpha   90.00
_cell.angle_beta   90.00
_cell.angle_gamma   90.00
#
_symmetry.space_group_name_H-M   'P 1'
#
loop_
_entity.id
_entity.type
_entity.pdbx_description
1 polymer ?
#
loop_
_entity_poly.entity_id
_entity_poly.type
_entity_poly.pdbx_seq_one_letter_code
_entity_poly.pdbx_strand_id
1 'polypeptide(L)' 'MDIVAILVVIAGLYLAFKLVGLLLKGAMWLLVIGGLYWLIAPLAGWPMPG' A
#
# COMPACT_ATOMS: atom_id res chain seq x y z
N MET A 1 -9.97 10.95 34.43
CA MET A 1 -9.58 10.66 33.04
C MET A 1 -10.58 9.65 32.50
N ASP A 2 -11.41 10.06 31.54
CA ASP A 2 -12.44 9.17 31.01
C ASP A 2 -11.80 8.06 30.18
N ILE A 3 -11.98 6.81 30.61
CA ILE A 3 -11.46 5.60 29.95
C ILE A 3 -11.83 5.55 28.46
N VAL A 4 -13.01 6.07 28.11
CA VAL A 4 -13.47 6.15 26.71
C VAL A 4 -12.54 7.02 25.86
N ALA A 5 -12.09 8.17 26.38
CA ALA A 5 -11.16 9.04 25.67
C ALA A 5 -9.81 8.34 25.41
N ILE A 6 -9.33 7.57 26.39
CA ILE A 6 -8.09 6.79 26.27
C ILE A 6 -8.23 5.72 25.17
N LEU A 7 -9.35 4.99 25.15
CA LEU A 7 -9.61 3.96 24.15
C LEU A 7 -9.68 4.52 22.73
N VAL A 8 -10.32 5.68 22.55
CA VAL A 8 -10.42 6.34 21.24
C VAL A 8 -9.05 6.75 20.72
N VAL A 9 -8.20 7.31 21.58
CA VAL A 9 -6.82 7.70 21.21
C VAL A 9 -6.00 6.47 20.80
N ILE A 10 -6.06 5.38 21.57
CA ILE A 10 -5.35 4.13 21.26
C ILE A 10 -5.85 3.54 19.93
N ALA A 11 -7.17 3.50 19.72
CA ALA A 11 -7.75 2.99 18.48
C ALA A 11 -7.35 3.85 17.26
N GLY A 12 -7.35 5.18 17.41
CA GLY A 12 -6.92 6.11 16.37
C GLY A 12 -5.46 5.92 15.99
N LEU A 13 -4.57 5.81 16.97
CA LEU A 13 -3.15 5.53 16.75
C LEU A 13 -2.95 4.19 16.05
N TYR A 14 -3.61 3.13 16.54
CA TYR A 14 -3.53 1.80 15.93
C TYR A 14 -3.96 1.81 14.45
N LEU A 15 -5.09 2.45 14.14
CA LEU A 15 -5.58 2.55 12.76
C LEU A 15 -4.65 3.38 11.87
N ALA A 16 -4.07 4.47 12.40
CA ALA A 16 -3.11 5.28 11.66
C ALA A 16 -1.87 4.46 11.24
N PHE A 17 -1.28 3.70 12.17
CA PHE A 17 -0.15 2.83 11.83
C PHE A 17 -0.55 1.70 10.87
N LYS A 18 -1.75 1.14 11.02
CA LYS A 18 -2.27 0.10 10.15
C LYS A 18 -2.49 0.58 8.71
N LEU A 19 -2.97 1.81 8.54
CA LEU A 19 -3.14 2.47 7.24
C LEU A 19 -1.81 2.66 6.53
N VAL A 20 -0.77 3.10 7.24
CA VAL A 20 0.59 3.24 6.67
C VAL A 20 1.11 1.90 6.17
N GLY A 21 0.96 0.83 6.96
CA GLY A 21 1.33 -0.52 6.53
C GLY A 21 0.58 -0.99 5.28
N LEU A 22 -0.72 -0.67 5.18
CA LEU A 22 -1.52 -0.98 4.00
C LEU A 22 -1.07 -0.20 2.76
N LEU A 23 -0.77 1.10 2.92
CA LEU A 23 -0.27 1.95 1.83
C LEU A 23 1.08 1.46 1.32
N LEU A 24 2.03 1.17 2.21
CA LEU A 24 3.35 0.66 1.84
C LEU A 24 3.25 -0.70 1.13
N LYS A 25 2.40 -1.60 1.65
CA LYS A 25 2.16 -2.90 1.01
C LYS A 25 1.52 -2.74 -0.37
N GLY A 26 0.55 -1.84 -0.51
CA GLY A 26 -0.07 -1.52 -1.80
C GLY A 26 0.94 -0.95 -2.81
N ALA A 27 1.76 0.00 -2.38
CA ALA A 27 2.83 0.58 -3.20
C ALA A 27 3.85 -0.49 -3.63
N MET A 28 4.26 -1.38 -2.71
CA MET A 28 5.16 -2.49 -3.03
C MET A 28 4.55 -3.41 -4.10
N TRP A 29 3.28 -3.77 -3.98
CA TRP A 29 2.62 -4.60 -4.99
C TRP A 29 2.46 -3.90 -6.34
N LEU A 30 2.17 -2.60 -6.36
CA LEU A 30 2.14 -1.81 -7.60
C LEU A 30 3.51 -1.78 -8.27
N LEU A 31 4.59 -1.61 -7.49
CA LEU A 31 5.96 -1.68 -8.01
C LEU A 31 6.28 -3.07 -8.57
N VAL A 32 5.90 -4.14 -7.87
CA VAL A 32 6.11 -5.52 -8.32
C VAL A 32 5.38 -5.79 -9.62
N ILE A 33 4.07 -5.50 -9.68
CA ILE A 33 3.25 -5.74 -10.87
C ILE A 33 3.70 -4.84 -12.04
N GLY A 34 3.95 -3.56 -11.78
CA GLY A 34 4.43 -2.62 -12.78
C GLY A 34 5.80 -3.01 -13.32
N GLY A 35 6.73 -3.41 -12.46
CA GLY A 35 8.05 -3.90 -12.87
C GLY A 35 7.99 -5.19 -13.68
N LEU A 36 7.16 -6.15 -13.26
CA LEU A 36 6.89 -7.38 -14.01
C LEU A 36 6.28 -7.09 -15.39
N TYR A 37 5.28 -6.20 -15.45
CA TYR A 37 4.69 -5.78 -16.71
C TYR A 37 5.73 -5.15 -17.62
N TRP A 38 6.55 -4.24 -17.11
CA TRP A 38 7.58 -3.58 -17.89
C TRP A 38 8.61 -4.56 -18.46
N LEU A 39 8.95 -5.62 -17.72
CA LEU A 39 9.88 -6.65 -18.16
C LEU A 39 9.28 -7.64 -19.17
N ILE A 40 8.00 -8.00 -19.00
CA ILE A 40 7.30 -8.97 -19.85
C ILE A 40 6.75 -8.31 -21.12
N ALA A 41 6.32 -7.04 -21.07
CA ALA A 41 5.68 -6.35 -22.18
C ALA A 41 6.50 -6.34 -23.49
N PRO A 42 7.84 -6.11 -23.48
CA PRO A 42 8.67 -6.22 -24.69
C PRO A 42 8.66 -7.62 -25.30
N LEU A 43 8.66 -8.66 -24.46
CA LEU A 43 8.70 -10.05 -24.89
C LEU A 43 7.33 -10.52 -25.40
N ALA A 44 6.25 -9.97 -24.84
CA ALA A 44 4.87 -10.31 -25.18
C ALA A 44 4.30 -9.42 -26.30
N GLY A 45 5.02 -8.39 -26.76
CA GLY A 45 4.53 -7.42 -27.76
C GLY A 45 3.40 -6.52 -27.24
N TRP A 46 3.31 -6.33 -25.93
CA TRP A 46 2.29 -5.50 -25.30
C TRP A 46 2.64 -4.00 -25.38
N PRO A 47 1.63 -3.10 -25.38
CA PRO A 47 1.88 -1.67 -25.44
C PRO A 47 2.70 -1.21 -24.24
N MET A 48 3.85 -0.59 -24.50
CA MET A 48 4.67 -0.01 -23.45
C MET A 48 4.13 1.38 -23.10
N PRO A 49 4.02 1.72 -21.81
CA PRO A 49 3.90 3.10 -21.39
C PRO A 49 5.24 3.78 -21.69
N GLY A 50 5.28 4.52 -22.80
CA GLY A 50 6.36 5.42 -23.21
C GLY A 50 5.90 6.86 -23.13
#